data_AF-A0A7X6XZP4-F1
#
_entry.id   AF-A0A7X6XZP4-F1
#
_cell.length_a   1.000
_cell.length_b   1.000
_cell.length_c   1.000
_cell.angle_alpha   90.00
_cell.angle_beta   90.00
_cell.angle_gamma   90.00
#
_symmetry.space_group_name_H-M   'P 1'
#
loop_
_entity.id
_entity.type
_entity.pdbx_description
1 polymer ?
#
loop_
_entity_poly.entity_id
_entity_poly.type
_entity_poly.pdbx_seq_one_letter_code
_entity_poly.pdbx_strand_id
1 'polypeptide(L)'
;MSEILFLEQFYAEQKYLDKRIRERFLRDWIESAPNQIDNDLIKRGEALNVDITVPRRVVMISVIPKDDNIKEEKLQEYLDKTESIIREKTSFNNANEVITLSKYIIAGIKIAKDPTVINLFQDIKKEIEQDFPVQLAIGIDSYNDNYTLINNSYSKSLKALRTSIRDKNHDIKSYDNINMEIFLNEISESTKREYINNIFKGCSDEEIHSWILILEPYIESEGSLEEASKKLFIHKNTLQYNLIKLKDKTGYDPRSLKYSSLYYNAIHFYRDIYQERLY
;
A
#
# COMPACT_ATOMS: atom_id res chain seq x y z
N MET A 1 -32.62 35.56 16.59
CA MET A 1 -31.45 35.49 15.69
C MET A 1 -30.22 34.95 16.43
N SER A 2 -29.91 35.45 17.64
CA SER A 2 -28.87 34.89 18.53
C SER A 2 -29.15 33.46 19.01
N GLU A 3 -30.41 33.14 19.32
CA GLU A 3 -30.82 31.82 19.82
C GLU A 3 -30.72 30.72 18.75
N ILE A 4 -31.01 31.05 17.48
CA ILE A 4 -30.86 30.13 16.34
C ILE A 4 -29.38 29.84 16.08
N LEU A 5 -28.53 30.87 16.11
CA LEU A 5 -27.07 30.71 15.94
C LEU A 5 -26.46 29.87 17.08
N PHE A 6 -26.92 30.06 18.31
CA PHE A 6 -26.49 29.26 19.45
C PHE A 6 -26.90 27.79 19.34
N LEU A 7 -28.13 27.51 18.89
CA LEU A 7 -28.60 26.16 18.62
C LEU A 7 -27.80 25.49 17.50
N GLU A 8 -27.54 26.19 16.38
CA GLU A 8 -26.72 25.68 15.29
C GLU A 8 -25.30 25.33 15.75
N GLN A 9 -24.69 26.20 16.55
CA GLN A 9 -23.36 25.96 17.12
C GLN A 9 -23.39 24.75 18.08
N PHE A 10 -24.39 24.65 18.95
CA PHE A 10 -24.54 23.51 19.87
C PHE A 10 -24.71 22.18 19.13
N TYR A 11 -25.55 22.13 18.08
CA TYR A 11 -25.72 20.93 17.26
C TYR A 11 -24.44 20.57 16.50
N ALA A 12 -23.71 21.56 15.99
CA ALA A 12 -22.42 21.34 15.35
C ALA A 12 -21.39 20.75 16.33
N GLU A 13 -21.33 21.29 17.56
CA GLU A 13 -20.46 20.79 18.63
C GLU A 13 -20.82 19.36 19.04
N GLN A 14 -22.11 19.04 19.22
CA GLN A 14 -22.55 17.67 19.52
C GLN A 14 -22.16 16.68 18.41
N LYS A 15 -22.48 17.01 17.15
CA LYS A 15 -22.13 16.16 16.00
C LYS A 15 -20.62 15.94 15.91
N TYR A 16 -19.84 16.96 16.24
CA TYR A 16 -18.39 16.88 16.27
C TYR A 16 -17.87 15.97 17.40
N LEU A 17 -18.46 16.04 18.59
CA LEU A 17 -18.14 15.15 19.71
C LEU A 17 -18.49 13.69 19.36
N ASP A 18 -19.68 13.44 18.80
CA ASP A 18 -20.10 12.10 18.39
C ASP A 18 -19.16 11.50 17.34
N LYS A 19 -18.75 12.32 16.36
CA LYS A 19 -17.75 11.91 15.35
C LYS A 19 -16.43 11.51 16.02
N ARG A 20 -15.90 12.33 16.94
CA ARG A 20 -14.65 12.02 17.66
C ARG A 20 -14.74 10.77 18.53
N ILE A 21 -15.87 10.55 19.20
CA ILE A 21 -16.10 9.35 20.03
C ILE A 21 -16.08 8.11 19.13
N ARG A 22 -16.79 8.16 18.00
CA ARG A 22 -16.82 7.07 17.02
C ARG A 22 -15.43 6.79 16.43
N GLU A 23 -14.70 7.82 16.02
CA GLU A 23 -13.35 7.66 15.46
C GLU A 23 -12.37 7.07 16.48
N ARG A 24 -12.45 7.49 17.74
CA ARG A 24 -11.65 6.90 18.82
C ARG A 24 -11.99 5.42 19.00
N PHE A 25 -13.26 5.07 19.08
CA PHE A 25 -13.68 3.67 19.22
C PHE A 25 -13.17 2.81 18.05
N LEU A 26 -13.32 3.28 16.81
CA LEU A 26 -12.89 2.53 15.63
C LEU A 26 -11.37 2.36 15.59
N ARG A 27 -10.60 3.35 16.03
CA ARG A 27 -9.14 3.24 16.22
C ARG A 27 -8.81 2.17 17.27
N ASP A 28 -9.40 2.29 18.45
CA ASP A 28 -9.16 1.35 19.57
C ASP A 28 -9.48 -0.09 19.13
N TRP A 29 -10.59 -0.29 18.41
CA TRP A 29 -10.99 -1.59 17.88
C TRP A 29 -9.98 -2.14 16.86
N ILE A 30 -9.56 -1.35 15.88
CA ILE A 30 -8.62 -1.79 14.84
C ILE A 30 -7.26 -2.16 15.43
N GLU A 31 -6.83 -1.50 16.51
CA GLU A 31 -5.57 -1.77 17.18
C GLU A 31 -5.66 -2.90 18.23
N SER A 32 -6.87 -3.36 18.57
CA SER A 32 -7.10 -4.36 19.61
C SER A 32 -6.57 -5.75 19.23
N ALA A 33 -5.80 -6.35 20.13
CA ALA A 33 -5.40 -7.75 20.03
C ALA A 33 -6.62 -8.69 20.21
N PRO A 34 -6.56 -9.95 19.73
CA PRO A 34 -7.72 -10.85 19.76
C PRO A 34 -8.30 -11.10 21.16
N ASN A 35 -7.45 -11.11 22.19
CA ASN A 35 -7.83 -11.29 23.58
C ASN A 35 -8.45 -10.02 24.22
N GLN A 36 -8.39 -8.87 23.53
CA GLN A 36 -8.98 -7.60 23.97
C GLN A 36 -10.37 -7.36 23.36
N ILE A 37 -10.79 -8.18 22.39
CA ILE A 37 -12.12 -8.12 21.79
C ILE A 37 -13.07 -8.92 22.68
N ASP A 38 -13.47 -8.29 23.77
CA ASP A 38 -14.36 -8.84 24.78
C ASP A 38 -15.80 -8.32 24.65
N ASN A 39 -16.68 -8.79 25.54
CA ASN A 39 -18.09 -8.37 25.54
C ASN A 39 -18.27 -6.87 25.85
N ASP A 40 -17.32 -6.22 26.54
CA ASP A 40 -17.40 -4.78 26.80
C ASP A 40 -17.16 -3.99 25.51
N LEU A 41 -16.11 -4.35 24.76
CA LEU A 41 -15.82 -3.73 23.47
C LEU A 41 -16.97 -3.93 22.47
N ILE A 42 -17.58 -5.12 22.44
CA ILE A 42 -18.74 -5.41 21.59
C ILE A 42 -19.91 -4.48 21.94
N LYS A 43 -20.26 -4.36 23.23
CA LYS A 43 -21.35 -3.47 23.68
C LYS A 43 -21.08 -2.01 23.38
N ARG A 44 -19.82 -1.55 23.51
CA ARG A 44 -19.41 -0.20 23.11
C ARG A 44 -19.60 0.03 21.60
N GLY A 45 -19.30 -0.98 20.78
CA GLY A 45 -19.58 -0.94 19.34
C GLY A 45 -21.07 -0.85 19.04
N GLU A 46 -21.89 -1.70 19.65
CA GLU A 46 -23.35 -1.68 19.51
C GLU A 46 -23.94 -0.32 19.87
N ALA A 47 -23.48 0.30 20.97
CA ALA A 47 -23.91 1.65 21.38
C ALA A 47 -23.58 2.74 20.34
N LEU A 48 -22.57 2.50 19.49
CA LEU A 48 -22.18 3.37 18.38
C LEU A 48 -22.75 2.90 17.03
N ASN A 49 -23.64 1.91 17.01
CA ASN A 49 -24.14 1.27 15.78
C ASN A 49 -23.02 0.66 14.92
N VAL A 50 -21.99 0.11 15.56
CA VAL A 50 -20.88 -0.61 14.91
C VAL A 50 -20.87 -2.05 15.43
N ASP A 51 -21.36 -2.98 14.62
CA ASP A 51 -21.24 -4.41 14.94
C ASP A 51 -19.82 -4.90 14.62
N ILE A 52 -18.97 -4.96 15.63
CA ILE A 52 -17.58 -5.42 15.50
C ILE A 52 -17.44 -6.94 15.34
N THR A 53 -18.53 -7.70 15.49
CA THR A 53 -18.54 -9.17 15.35
C THR A 53 -18.68 -9.62 13.89
N VAL A 54 -19.03 -8.69 12.99
CA VAL A 54 -19.04 -8.95 11.54
C VAL A 54 -17.60 -8.97 11.01
N PRO A 55 -17.14 -10.07 10.40
CA PRO A 55 -15.83 -10.12 9.77
C PRO A 55 -15.74 -9.17 8.58
N ARG A 56 -14.61 -8.50 8.44
CA ARG A 56 -14.37 -7.47 7.42
C ARG A 56 -13.02 -7.65 6.75
N ARG A 57 -12.97 -7.33 5.46
CA ARG A 57 -11.75 -7.04 4.71
C ARG A 57 -11.32 -5.61 5.03
N VAL A 58 -10.07 -5.44 5.42
CA VAL A 58 -9.50 -4.10 5.66
C VAL A 58 -8.78 -3.63 4.39
N VAL A 59 -9.15 -2.43 3.95
CA VAL A 59 -8.52 -1.74 2.84
C VAL A 59 -7.94 -0.42 3.35
N MET A 60 -6.66 -0.24 3.11
CA MET A 60 -5.88 0.94 3.46
C MET A 60 -5.64 1.76 2.20
N ILE A 61 -5.94 3.05 2.24
CA ILE A 61 -5.86 3.96 1.10
C ILE A 61 -5.00 5.17 1.49
N SER A 62 -4.10 5.57 0.58
CA SER A 62 -3.35 6.82 0.66
C SER A 62 -3.64 7.66 -0.57
N VAL A 63 -3.89 8.96 -0.36
CA VAL A 63 -4.04 9.95 -1.44
C VAL A 63 -2.69 10.59 -1.69
N ILE A 64 -2.20 10.51 -2.92
CA ILE A 64 -0.88 11.02 -3.32
C ILE A 64 -1.10 12.13 -4.35
N PRO A 65 -0.67 13.37 -4.09
CA PRO A 65 -0.81 14.45 -5.07
C PRO A 65 0.02 14.15 -6.33
N LYS A 66 -0.48 14.53 -7.52
CA LYS A 66 0.31 14.46 -8.77
C LYS A 66 1.34 15.59 -8.88
N ASP A 67 1.19 16.64 -8.07
CA ASP A 67 2.10 17.79 -7.98
C ASP A 67 2.49 18.00 -6.51
N ASP A 68 3.78 17.86 -6.21
CA ASP A 68 4.32 17.96 -4.85
C ASP A 68 4.18 19.36 -4.24
N ASN A 69 3.86 20.38 -5.05
CA ASN A 69 3.63 21.75 -4.57
C ASN A 69 2.19 21.99 -4.07
N ILE A 70 1.33 20.96 -4.07
CA ILE A 70 -0.03 21.07 -3.55
C ILE A 70 0.02 21.45 -2.06
N LYS A 71 -0.67 22.54 -1.70
CA LYS A 71 -0.81 22.99 -0.32
C LYS A 71 -1.50 21.93 0.54
N GLU A 72 -1.08 21.82 1.80
CA GLU A 72 -1.63 20.86 2.77
C GLU A 72 -3.15 20.96 2.92
N GLU A 73 -3.71 22.17 2.96
CA GLU A 73 -5.16 22.41 3.01
C GLU A 73 -5.91 21.79 1.81
N LYS A 74 -5.29 21.83 0.62
CA LYS A 74 -5.89 21.29 -0.60
C LYS A 74 -5.77 19.77 -0.64
N LEU A 75 -4.67 19.21 -0.14
CA LEU A 75 -4.52 17.77 0.04
C LEU A 75 -5.55 17.22 1.03
N GLN A 76 -5.80 17.94 2.14
CA GLN A 76 -6.85 17.59 3.09
C GLN A 76 -8.24 17.62 2.43
N GLU A 77 -8.53 18.61 1.59
CA GLU A 77 -9.78 18.64 0.81
C GLU A 77 -9.93 17.40 -0.09
N TYR A 78 -8.84 16.96 -0.74
CA TYR A 78 -8.88 15.73 -1.55
C TYR A 78 -9.04 14.47 -0.70
N LEU A 79 -8.43 14.39 0.48
CA LEU A 79 -8.64 13.31 1.44
C LEU A 79 -10.11 13.22 1.86
N ASP A 80 -10.72 14.34 2.26
CA ASP A 80 -12.11 14.39 2.71
C ASP A 80 -13.10 14.01 1.59
N LYS A 81 -12.84 14.44 0.34
CA LYS A 81 -13.63 14.04 -0.83
C LYS A 81 -13.48 12.55 -1.17
N THR A 82 -12.25 12.04 -1.10
CA THR A 82 -11.95 10.62 -1.30
C THR A 82 -12.69 9.77 -0.27
N GLU A 83 -12.64 10.16 1.02
CA GLU A 83 -13.37 9.50 2.09
C GLU A 83 -14.88 9.50 1.82
N SER A 84 -15.44 10.64 1.40
CA SER A 84 -16.87 10.78 1.10
C SER A 84 -17.32 9.86 -0.03
N ILE A 85 -16.56 9.78 -1.13
CA ILE A 85 -16.85 8.89 -2.26
C ILE A 85 -16.76 7.42 -1.82
N ILE A 86 -15.73 7.05 -1.05
CA ILE A 86 -15.60 5.68 -0.53
C ILE A 86 -16.82 5.33 0.35
N ARG A 87 -17.24 6.22 1.24
CA ARG A 87 -18.44 6.02 2.07
C ARG A 87 -19.69 5.83 1.24
N GLU A 88 -19.92 6.69 0.24
CA GLU A 88 -21.07 6.57 -0.65
C GLU A 88 -21.07 5.23 -1.39
N LYS A 89 -19.95 4.87 -2.03
CA LYS A 89 -19.82 3.64 -2.82
C LYS A 89 -19.85 2.36 -1.99
N THR A 90 -19.61 2.45 -0.68
CA THR A 90 -19.64 1.31 0.24
C THR A 90 -20.91 1.26 1.10
N SER A 91 -21.78 2.27 1.01
CA SER A 91 -23.00 2.41 1.82
C SER A 91 -24.07 1.34 1.55
N PHE A 92 -23.94 0.55 0.48
CA PHE A 92 -24.83 -0.57 0.16
C PHE A 92 -24.85 -1.66 1.26
N ASN A 93 -23.91 -1.63 2.21
CA ASN A 93 -23.88 -2.53 3.34
C ASN A 93 -23.62 -1.76 4.65
N ASN A 94 -24.56 -1.81 5.57
CA ASN A 94 -24.48 -1.12 6.86
C ASN A 94 -23.36 -1.63 7.77
N ALA A 95 -22.80 -2.81 7.50
CA ALA A 95 -21.64 -3.30 8.23
C ALA A 95 -20.34 -2.62 7.77
N ASN A 96 -20.32 -1.95 6.61
CA ASN A 96 -19.12 -1.31 6.10
C ASN A 96 -18.79 -0.07 6.93
N GLU A 97 -17.51 0.07 7.27
CA GLU A 97 -17.00 1.21 8.02
C GLU A 97 -15.91 1.90 7.23
N VAL A 98 -15.86 3.23 7.32
CA VAL A 98 -14.77 4.03 6.76
C VAL A 98 -14.32 4.99 7.85
N ILE A 99 -13.02 5.18 8.01
CA ILE A 99 -12.42 6.18 8.90
C ILE A 99 -11.18 6.78 8.25
N THR A 100 -10.87 8.00 8.64
CA THR A 100 -9.62 8.67 8.25
C THR A 100 -8.74 8.81 9.48
N LEU A 101 -7.55 8.19 9.44
CA LEU A 101 -6.54 8.30 10.50
C LEU A 101 -5.30 8.99 9.93
N SER A 102 -5.09 10.24 10.35
CA SER A 102 -4.01 11.10 9.86
C SER A 102 -4.08 11.25 8.34
N LYS A 103 -3.18 10.58 7.58
CA LYS A 103 -3.12 10.65 6.12
C LYS A 103 -3.69 9.42 5.40
N TYR A 104 -4.23 8.46 6.16
CA TYR A 104 -4.73 7.21 5.61
C TYR A 104 -6.24 7.11 5.79
N ILE A 105 -6.92 6.65 4.74
CA ILE A 105 -8.32 6.24 4.82
C ILE A 105 -8.34 4.73 4.99
N ILE A 106 -9.13 4.26 5.93
CA ILE A 106 -9.30 2.85 6.25
C ILE A 106 -10.74 2.48 6.01
N ALA A 107 -10.97 1.53 5.11
CA ALA A 107 -12.28 0.96 4.85
C ALA A 107 -12.33 -0.49 5.34
N GLY A 108 -13.25 -0.78 6.25
CA GLY A 108 -13.63 -2.12 6.66
C GLY A 108 -14.86 -2.56 5.88
N ILE A 109 -14.68 -3.38 4.84
CA ILE A 109 -15.78 -3.89 4.01
C ILE A 109 -16.19 -5.26 4.52
N LYS A 110 -17.49 -5.56 4.60
CA LYS A 110 -17.99 -6.90 4.95
C LYS A 110 -17.25 -7.96 4.14
N ILE A 111 -16.89 -9.05 4.82
CA ILE A 111 -16.05 -10.12 4.28
C ILE A 111 -16.45 -10.50 2.84
N ALA A 112 -15.47 -10.44 1.94
CA ALA A 112 -15.62 -10.73 0.53
C ALA A 112 -14.30 -11.28 -0.03
N LYS A 113 -14.37 -11.99 -1.16
CA LYS A 113 -13.17 -12.49 -1.87
C LYS A 113 -12.43 -11.34 -2.55
N ASP A 114 -11.14 -11.54 -2.79
CA ASP A 114 -10.25 -10.56 -3.42
C ASP A 114 -10.81 -9.93 -4.69
N PRO A 115 -11.33 -10.68 -5.68
CA PRO A 115 -11.83 -10.07 -6.91
C PRO A 115 -12.95 -9.05 -6.67
N THR A 116 -13.83 -9.31 -5.70
CA THR A 116 -14.93 -8.40 -5.36
C THR A 116 -14.42 -7.10 -4.76
N VAL A 117 -13.49 -7.19 -3.81
CA VAL A 117 -12.90 -6.02 -3.14
C VAL A 117 -12.03 -5.23 -4.13
N ILE A 118 -11.19 -5.92 -4.89
CA ILE A 118 -10.31 -5.32 -5.90
C ILE A 118 -11.13 -4.56 -6.93
N ASN A 119 -12.17 -5.16 -7.53
CA ASN A 119 -12.98 -4.50 -8.54
C ASN A 119 -13.65 -3.23 -7.99
N LEU A 120 -14.23 -3.29 -6.78
CA LEU A 120 -14.85 -2.13 -6.13
C LEU A 120 -13.84 -0.98 -5.97
N PHE A 121 -12.65 -1.26 -5.44
CA PHE A 121 -11.64 -0.23 -5.22
C PHE A 121 -10.91 0.20 -6.50
N GLN A 122 -10.90 -0.62 -7.55
CA GLN A 122 -10.45 -0.21 -8.89
C GLN A 122 -11.40 0.82 -9.50
N ASP A 123 -12.71 0.62 -9.36
CA ASP A 123 -13.71 1.58 -9.85
C ASP A 123 -13.63 2.90 -9.08
N ILE A 124 -13.53 2.83 -7.75
CA ILE A 124 -13.31 4.00 -6.90
C ILE A 124 -12.01 4.74 -7.27
N LYS A 125 -10.90 4.00 -7.47
CA LYS A 125 -9.62 4.59 -7.88
C LYS A 125 -9.74 5.33 -9.20
N LYS A 126 -10.39 4.73 -10.21
CA LYS A 126 -10.59 5.37 -11.52
C LYS A 126 -11.38 6.67 -11.42
N GLU A 127 -12.48 6.67 -10.68
CA GLU A 127 -13.34 7.86 -10.49
C GLU A 127 -12.56 9.01 -9.83
N ILE A 128 -11.87 8.71 -8.73
CA ILE A 128 -11.13 9.72 -7.96
C ILE A 128 -9.94 10.27 -8.75
N GLU A 129 -9.20 9.42 -9.48
CA GLU A 129 -8.05 9.86 -10.29
C GLU A 129 -8.44 10.61 -11.57
N GLN A 130 -9.70 10.51 -12.00
CA GLN A 130 -10.29 11.30 -13.08
C GLN A 130 -10.76 12.68 -12.59
N ASP A 131 -11.40 12.73 -11.42
CA ASP A 131 -12.00 13.95 -10.88
C ASP A 131 -11.01 14.85 -10.14
N PHE A 132 -9.91 14.28 -9.63
CA PHE A 132 -8.93 14.99 -8.82
C PHE A 132 -7.49 14.79 -9.32
N PRO A 133 -6.60 15.79 -9.16
CA PRO A 133 -5.19 15.69 -9.55
C PRO A 133 -4.37 14.88 -8.52
N VAL A 134 -4.83 13.68 -8.20
CA VAL A 134 -4.21 12.76 -7.24
C VAL A 134 -4.08 11.37 -7.85
N GLN A 135 -3.26 10.53 -7.24
CA GLN A 135 -3.20 9.08 -7.42
C GLN A 135 -3.54 8.40 -6.10
N LEU A 136 -4.24 7.26 -6.16
CA LEU A 136 -4.52 6.45 -4.97
C LEU A 136 -3.58 5.26 -4.90
N ALA A 137 -2.85 5.13 -3.80
CA ALA A 137 -2.24 3.87 -3.42
C ALA A 137 -3.22 3.10 -2.53
N ILE A 138 -3.39 1.80 -2.79
CA ILE A 138 -4.39 0.96 -2.10
C ILE A 138 -3.77 -0.38 -1.71
N GLY A 139 -3.86 -0.71 -0.42
CA GLY A 139 -3.46 -1.98 0.15
C GLY A 139 -4.64 -2.74 0.74
N ILE A 140 -4.80 -4.00 0.36
CA ILE A 140 -5.87 -4.88 0.86
C ILE A 140 -5.23 -5.95 1.75
N ASP A 141 -5.89 -6.30 2.85
CA ASP A 141 -5.49 -7.39 3.73
C ASP A 141 -5.61 -8.78 3.08
N SER A 142 -5.18 -9.82 3.81
CA SER A 142 -5.46 -11.21 3.45
C SER A 142 -6.89 -11.59 3.85
N TYR A 143 -7.54 -12.48 3.11
CA TYR A 143 -8.86 -12.98 3.51
C TYR A 143 -8.84 -13.63 4.91
N ASN A 144 -9.72 -13.18 5.80
CA ASN A 144 -9.88 -13.72 7.14
C ASN A 144 -11.32 -13.52 7.63
N ASP A 145 -12.01 -14.60 8.01
CA ASP A 145 -13.40 -14.58 8.48
C ASP A 145 -13.51 -14.50 10.01
N ASN A 146 -12.39 -14.38 10.73
CA ASN A 146 -12.39 -14.18 12.17
C ASN A 146 -12.34 -12.68 12.52
N TYR A 147 -13.47 -12.14 12.99
CA TYR A 147 -13.58 -10.73 13.38
C TYR A 147 -12.60 -10.32 14.51
N THR A 148 -12.11 -11.26 15.32
CA THR A 148 -11.15 -10.97 16.39
C THR A 148 -9.74 -10.65 15.88
N LEU A 149 -9.46 -10.92 14.59
CA LEU A 149 -8.15 -10.71 13.97
C LEU A 149 -8.08 -9.38 13.19
N ILE A 150 -8.92 -8.40 13.53
CA ILE A 150 -8.97 -7.10 12.84
C ILE A 150 -7.61 -6.37 12.84
N ASN A 151 -6.84 -6.48 13.93
CA ASN A 151 -5.50 -5.89 14.02
C ASN A 151 -4.51 -6.53 13.03
N ASN A 152 -4.64 -7.82 12.78
CA ASN A 152 -3.86 -8.53 11.79
C ASN A 152 -4.23 -8.07 10.38
N SER A 153 -5.52 -7.95 10.09
CA SER A 153 -6.02 -7.39 8.84
C SER A 153 -5.54 -5.95 8.60
N TYR A 154 -5.58 -5.10 9.62
CA TYR A 154 -5.01 -3.76 9.57
C TYR A 154 -3.51 -3.75 9.30
N SER A 155 -2.73 -4.56 10.03
CA SER A 155 -1.28 -4.65 9.81
C SER A 155 -0.94 -5.12 8.39
N LYS A 156 -1.66 -6.12 7.88
CA LYS A 156 -1.47 -6.67 6.53
C LYS A 156 -1.84 -5.66 5.44
N SER A 157 -3.00 -5.03 5.53
CA SER A 157 -3.42 -3.98 4.58
C SER A 157 -2.46 -2.79 4.60
N LEU A 158 -1.92 -2.40 5.76
CA LEU A 158 -0.91 -1.34 5.85
C LEU A 158 0.42 -1.74 5.16
N LYS A 159 0.87 -2.99 5.36
CA LYS A 159 2.03 -3.54 4.63
C LYS A 159 1.77 -3.51 3.11
N ALA A 160 0.58 -3.89 2.69
CA ALA A 160 0.18 -3.86 1.28
C ALA A 160 0.12 -2.45 0.69
N LEU A 161 -0.40 -1.49 1.45
CA LEU A 161 -0.45 -0.09 1.04
C LEU A 161 0.96 0.45 0.83
N ARG A 162 1.90 0.16 1.73
CA ARG A 162 3.29 0.60 1.57
C ARG A 162 3.95 0.05 0.30
N THR A 163 3.63 -1.18 -0.08
CA THR A 163 4.06 -1.73 -1.37
C THR A 163 3.41 -1.00 -2.54
N SER A 164 2.11 -0.69 -2.46
CA SER A 164 1.40 0.09 -3.48
C SER A 164 2.00 1.49 -3.65
N ILE A 165 2.36 2.17 -2.56
CA ILE A 165 2.98 3.51 -2.57
C ILE A 165 4.31 3.54 -3.36
N ARG A 166 5.09 2.45 -3.32
CA ARG A 166 6.38 2.36 -4.03
C ARG A 166 6.28 1.91 -5.47
N ASP A 167 5.12 1.41 -5.87
CA ASP A 167 4.90 0.99 -7.23
C ASP A 167 4.69 2.21 -8.13
N LYS A 168 5.32 2.23 -9.30
CA LYS A 168 5.31 3.39 -10.21
C LYS A 168 3.89 3.80 -10.60
N ASN A 169 2.98 2.84 -10.69
CA ASN A 169 1.58 3.04 -11.07
C ASN A 169 0.62 3.15 -9.87
N HIS A 170 1.13 3.00 -8.64
CA HIS A 170 0.31 2.91 -7.44
C HIS A 170 -0.80 1.86 -7.58
N ASP A 171 -0.47 0.71 -8.19
CA ASP A 171 -1.44 -0.36 -8.41
C ASP A 171 -1.94 -0.92 -7.08
N ILE A 172 -3.19 -1.36 -7.06
CA ILE A 172 -3.80 -1.99 -5.88
C ILE A 172 -3.01 -3.27 -5.55
N LYS A 173 -2.56 -3.41 -4.31
CA LYS A 173 -1.87 -4.61 -3.83
C LYS A 173 -2.72 -5.34 -2.81
N SER A 174 -2.97 -6.63 -3.02
CA SER A 174 -3.52 -7.53 -2.00
C SER A 174 -2.36 -8.18 -1.25
N TYR A 175 -2.42 -8.23 0.07
CA TYR A 175 -1.36 -8.79 0.90
C TYR A 175 -0.97 -10.22 0.49
N ASP A 176 -1.94 -11.05 0.09
CA ASP A 176 -1.71 -12.43 -0.33
C ASP A 176 -0.91 -12.54 -1.64
N ASN A 177 -0.82 -11.45 -2.41
CA ASN A 177 -0.06 -11.38 -3.67
C ASN A 177 1.29 -10.67 -3.51
N ILE A 178 1.64 -10.20 -2.31
CA ILE A 178 2.91 -9.51 -2.08
C ILE A 178 3.94 -10.51 -1.60
N ASN A 179 5.08 -10.52 -2.27
CA ASN A 179 6.20 -11.39 -1.96
C ASN A 179 7.19 -10.69 -1.01
N MET A 180 8.46 -10.62 -1.40
CA MET A 180 9.55 -10.13 -0.55
C MET A 180 9.43 -8.63 -0.20
N GLU A 181 8.65 -7.87 -0.96
CA GLU A 181 8.44 -6.43 -0.77
C GLU A 181 7.89 -6.08 0.63
N ILE A 182 7.18 -7.00 1.30
CA ILE A 182 6.70 -6.82 2.67
C ILE A 182 7.86 -6.58 3.65
N PHE A 183 8.98 -7.27 3.45
CA PHE A 183 10.12 -7.23 4.37
C PHE A 183 11.03 -6.03 4.14
N LEU A 184 10.85 -5.28 3.05
CA LEU A 184 11.70 -4.12 2.74
C LEU A 184 11.73 -3.13 3.89
N ASN A 185 10.59 -2.87 4.54
CA ASN A 185 10.54 -1.92 5.66
C ASN A 185 11.14 -2.44 6.97
N GLU A 186 11.35 -3.75 7.08
CA GLU A 186 11.89 -4.39 8.28
C GLU A 186 13.44 -4.45 8.23
N ILE A 187 14.02 -4.20 7.05
CA ILE A 187 15.46 -4.19 6.81
C ILE A 187 15.95 -2.74 6.75
N SER A 188 16.94 -2.39 7.56
CA SER A 188 17.51 -1.03 7.57
C SER A 188 18.16 -0.68 6.23
N GLU A 189 18.16 0.62 5.88
CA GLU A 189 18.89 1.10 4.70
C GLU A 189 20.35 0.68 4.68
N SER A 190 21.03 0.68 5.84
CA SER A 190 22.43 0.27 5.94
C SER A 190 22.62 -1.19 5.53
N THR A 191 21.75 -2.09 6.00
CA THR A 191 21.80 -3.52 5.64
C THR A 191 21.45 -3.74 4.17
N LYS A 192 20.48 -2.99 3.63
CA LYS A 192 20.16 -3.02 2.19
C LYS A 192 21.36 -2.60 1.34
N ARG A 193 22.04 -1.50 1.69
CA ARG A 193 23.25 -1.03 0.98
C ARG A 193 24.39 -2.04 1.07
N GLU A 194 24.63 -2.59 2.26
CA GLU A 194 25.65 -3.62 2.47
C GLU A 194 25.39 -4.83 1.57
N TYR A 195 24.14 -5.29 1.50
CA TYR A 195 23.75 -6.40 0.64
C TYR A 195 24.03 -6.13 -0.86
N ILE A 196 23.65 -4.96 -1.36
CA ILE A 196 23.94 -4.54 -2.75
C ILE A 196 25.45 -4.50 -2.99
N ASN A 197 26.21 -3.87 -2.10
CA ASN A 197 27.66 -3.73 -2.22
C ASN A 197 28.40 -5.08 -2.15
N ASN A 198 27.86 -6.05 -1.41
CA ASN A 198 28.42 -7.40 -1.35
C ASN A 198 28.21 -8.18 -2.66
N ILE A 199 27.09 -7.98 -3.36
CA ILE A 199 26.83 -8.59 -4.67
C ILE A 199 27.66 -7.92 -5.76
N PHE A 200 27.66 -6.59 -5.79
CA PHE A 200 28.35 -5.79 -6.81
C PHE A 200 29.71 -5.30 -6.30
N LYS A 201 30.47 -6.18 -5.65
CA LYS A 201 31.74 -5.82 -5.03
C LYS A 201 32.71 -5.23 -6.06
N GLY A 202 33.22 -4.02 -5.78
CA GLY A 202 34.15 -3.33 -6.68
C GLY A 202 33.49 -2.74 -7.93
N CYS A 203 32.17 -2.56 -7.93
CA CYS A 203 31.45 -1.70 -8.85
C CYS A 203 31.28 -0.29 -8.24
N SER A 204 31.32 0.75 -9.06
CA SER A 204 30.84 2.09 -8.64
C SER A 204 29.31 2.14 -8.59
N ASP A 205 28.74 3.18 -7.96
CA ASP A 205 27.28 3.37 -7.91
C ASP A 205 26.66 3.48 -9.33
N GLU A 206 27.37 4.09 -10.28
CA GLU A 206 26.95 4.19 -11.69
C GLU A 206 26.98 2.84 -12.41
N GLU A 207 28.00 2.01 -12.13
CA GLU A 207 28.08 0.65 -12.66
C GLU A 207 26.93 -0.20 -12.10
N ILE A 208 26.66 -0.11 -10.79
CA ILE A 208 25.53 -0.80 -10.15
C ILE A 208 24.22 -0.38 -10.81
N HIS A 209 23.98 0.92 -10.94
CA HIS A 209 22.78 1.44 -11.59
C HIS A 209 22.59 0.87 -13.00
N SER A 210 23.67 0.84 -13.79
CA SER A 210 23.65 0.30 -15.15
C SER A 210 23.28 -1.20 -15.18
N TRP A 211 23.78 -1.98 -14.22
CA TRP A 211 23.41 -3.39 -14.10
C TRP A 211 21.96 -3.59 -13.66
N ILE A 212 21.46 -2.77 -12.74
CA ILE A 212 20.07 -2.80 -12.30
C ILE A 212 19.12 -2.54 -13.47
N LEU A 213 19.42 -1.54 -14.33
CA LEU A 213 18.62 -1.24 -15.52
C LEU A 213 18.55 -2.40 -16.52
N ILE A 214 19.55 -3.29 -16.55
CA ILE A 214 19.54 -4.49 -17.40
C ILE A 214 18.80 -5.64 -16.71
N LEU A 215 19.07 -5.84 -15.42
CA LEU A 215 18.51 -6.94 -14.63
C LEU A 215 17.01 -6.80 -14.42
N GLU A 216 16.49 -5.58 -14.22
CA GLU A 216 15.08 -5.36 -13.89
C GLU A 216 14.15 -5.86 -15.02
N PRO A 217 14.29 -5.41 -16.28
CA PRO A 217 13.50 -5.96 -17.39
C PRO A 217 13.75 -7.45 -17.63
N TYR A 218 14.97 -7.94 -17.36
CA TYR A 218 15.30 -9.36 -17.51
C TYR A 218 14.52 -10.25 -16.53
N ILE A 219 14.44 -9.84 -15.25
CA ILE A 219 13.70 -10.57 -14.23
C ILE A 219 12.18 -10.42 -14.41
N GLU A 220 11.68 -9.23 -14.77
CA GLU A 220 10.27 -9.03 -15.09
C GLU A 220 9.79 -9.88 -16.27
N SER A 221 10.70 -10.22 -17.19
CA SER A 221 10.44 -11.13 -18.30
C SER A 221 10.67 -12.60 -17.95
N GLU A 222 10.71 -12.94 -16.66
CA GLU A 222 10.93 -14.31 -16.13
C GLU A 222 12.20 -14.97 -16.69
N GLY A 223 13.23 -14.16 -16.95
CA GLY A 223 14.48 -14.63 -17.55
C GLY A 223 14.42 -14.91 -19.05
N SER A 224 13.32 -14.59 -19.73
CA SER A 224 13.21 -14.64 -21.19
C SER A 224 14.08 -13.57 -21.83
N LEU A 225 15.18 -14.01 -22.46
CA LEU A 225 16.08 -13.12 -23.19
C LEU A 225 15.39 -12.39 -24.34
N GLU A 226 14.40 -13.03 -24.97
CA GLU A 226 13.70 -12.43 -26.10
C GLU A 226 12.82 -11.27 -25.65
N GLU A 227 11.94 -11.51 -24.68
CA GLU A 227 11.03 -10.49 -24.14
C GLU A 227 11.80 -9.35 -23.46
N ALA A 228 12.82 -9.68 -22.68
CA ALA A 228 13.68 -8.68 -22.04
C ALA A 228 14.42 -7.82 -23.07
N SER A 229 14.92 -8.42 -24.16
CA SER A 229 15.63 -7.68 -25.21
C SER A 229 14.71 -6.70 -25.94
N LYS A 230 13.43 -7.06 -26.15
CA LYS A 230 12.39 -6.15 -26.67
C LYS A 230 12.16 -4.97 -25.72
N LYS A 231 11.98 -5.23 -24.42
CA LYS A 231 11.80 -4.18 -23.38
C LYS A 231 13.00 -3.24 -23.28
N LEU A 232 14.22 -3.77 -23.44
CA LEU A 232 15.48 -3.02 -23.36
C LEU A 232 15.86 -2.34 -24.67
N PHE A 233 15.15 -2.59 -25.77
CA PHE A 233 15.49 -2.13 -27.12
C PHE A 233 16.91 -2.52 -27.56
N ILE A 234 17.37 -3.72 -27.19
CA ILE A 234 18.67 -4.27 -27.59
C ILE A 234 18.51 -5.62 -28.26
N HIS A 235 19.56 -6.08 -28.94
CA HIS A 235 19.56 -7.43 -29.50
C HIS A 235 19.72 -8.50 -28.40
N LYS A 236 19.06 -9.66 -28.55
CA LYS A 236 19.13 -10.81 -27.64
C LYS A 236 20.56 -11.21 -27.26
N ASN A 237 21.46 -11.24 -28.25
CA ASN A 237 22.86 -11.59 -28.03
C ASN A 237 23.61 -10.55 -27.18
N THR A 238 23.27 -9.27 -27.31
CA THR A 238 23.84 -8.20 -26.49
C THR A 238 23.40 -8.36 -25.04
N LEU A 239 22.11 -8.67 -24.80
CA LEU A 239 21.63 -8.97 -23.45
C LEU A 239 22.36 -10.20 -22.88
N GLN A 240 22.49 -11.27 -23.66
CA GLN A 240 23.20 -12.47 -23.23
C GLN A 240 24.67 -12.18 -22.88
N TYR A 241 25.36 -11.37 -23.68
CA TYR A 241 26.72 -10.92 -23.39
C TYR A 241 26.78 -10.10 -22.09
N ASN A 242 25.84 -9.17 -21.87
CA ASN A 242 25.77 -8.39 -20.64
C ASN A 242 25.58 -9.26 -19.39
N LEU A 243 24.72 -10.28 -19.44
CA LEU A 243 24.52 -11.20 -18.32
C LEU A 243 25.76 -12.06 -18.03
N ILE A 244 26.52 -12.46 -19.07
CA ILE A 244 27.81 -13.15 -18.90
C ILE A 244 28.83 -12.22 -18.24
N LYS A 245 28.95 -10.98 -18.75
CA LYS A 245 29.86 -9.97 -18.19
C LYS A 245 29.53 -9.66 -16.73
N LEU A 246 28.25 -9.60 -16.37
CA LEU A 246 27.81 -9.41 -14.99
C LEU A 246 28.22 -10.59 -14.10
N LYS A 247 28.04 -11.83 -14.58
CA LYS A 247 28.52 -13.03 -13.87
C LYS A 247 30.03 -12.98 -13.64
N ASP A 248 30.80 -12.60 -14.65
CA ASP A 248 32.27 -12.53 -14.54
C ASP A 248 32.69 -11.45 -13.54
N LYS A 249 31.93 -10.36 -13.43
CA LYS A 249 32.19 -9.25 -12.49
C LYS A 249 31.82 -9.60 -11.04
N THR A 250 30.70 -10.28 -10.82
CA THR A 250 30.12 -10.49 -9.47
C THR A 250 30.35 -11.91 -8.91
N GLY A 251 30.64 -12.88 -9.78
CA GLY A 251 30.68 -14.30 -9.46
C GLY A 251 29.31 -15.00 -9.46
N TYR A 252 28.21 -14.27 -9.65
CA TYR A 252 26.85 -14.80 -9.58
C TYR A 252 26.18 -14.81 -10.96
N ASP A 253 25.78 -15.97 -11.45
CA ASP A 253 25.08 -16.06 -12.75
C ASP A 253 23.60 -15.69 -12.58
N PRO A 254 23.11 -14.58 -13.17
CA PRO A 254 21.71 -14.16 -13.04
C PRO A 254 20.72 -15.16 -13.65
N ARG A 255 21.19 -16.07 -14.51
CA ARG A 255 20.38 -17.13 -15.12
C ARG A 255 20.29 -18.39 -14.26
N SER A 256 21.06 -18.47 -13.18
CA SER A 256 21.01 -19.58 -12.25
C SER A 256 19.84 -19.42 -11.28
N LEU A 257 19.03 -20.45 -11.12
CA LEU A 257 17.96 -20.48 -10.10
C LEU A 257 18.47 -20.18 -8.68
N LYS A 258 19.71 -20.57 -8.38
CA LYS A 258 20.31 -20.33 -7.06
C LYS A 258 20.62 -18.85 -6.82
N TYR A 259 21.09 -18.15 -7.85
CA TYR A 259 21.64 -16.80 -7.72
C TYR A 259 20.72 -15.70 -8.27
N SER A 260 19.69 -16.05 -9.05
CA SER A 260 18.70 -15.09 -9.56
C SER A 260 17.98 -14.35 -8.42
N SER A 261 17.70 -15.04 -7.32
CA SER A 261 17.12 -14.45 -6.10
C SER A 261 18.00 -13.35 -5.49
N LEU A 262 19.34 -13.47 -5.60
CA LEU A 262 20.25 -12.44 -5.10
C LEU A 262 20.02 -11.12 -5.83
N TYR A 263 19.94 -11.19 -7.17
CA TYR A 263 19.71 -10.03 -8.02
C TYR A 263 18.30 -9.47 -7.90
N TYR A 264 17.30 -10.34 -7.77
CA TYR A 264 15.93 -9.91 -7.46
C TYR A 264 15.91 -9.05 -6.19
N ASN A 265 16.54 -9.54 -5.11
CA ASN A 265 16.62 -8.79 -3.86
C ASN A 265 17.42 -7.48 -4.01
N ALA A 266 18.53 -7.52 -4.74
CA ALA A 266 19.34 -6.33 -4.97
C ALA A 266 18.57 -5.25 -5.73
N ILE A 267 17.74 -5.62 -6.72
CA ILE A 267 16.86 -4.67 -7.44
C ILE A 267 15.87 -4.04 -6.48
N HIS A 268 15.17 -4.83 -5.67
CA HIS A 268 14.19 -4.28 -4.73
C HIS A 268 14.84 -3.38 -3.67
N PHE A 269 15.98 -3.77 -3.11
CA PHE A 269 16.72 -2.94 -2.16
C PHE A 269 17.25 -1.66 -2.82
N TYR A 270 17.71 -1.74 -4.07
CA TYR A 270 18.20 -0.58 -4.81
C TYR A 270 17.06 0.41 -5.09
N ARG A 271 15.89 -0.07 -5.51
CA ARG A 271 14.70 0.76 -5.71
C ARG A 271 14.28 1.43 -4.41
N ASP A 272 14.20 0.68 -3.33
CA ASP A 272 13.81 1.21 -2.02
C ASP A 272 14.77 2.31 -1.54
N ILE A 273 16.10 2.12 -1.67
CA ILE A 273 17.09 3.12 -1.23
C ILE A 273 17.14 4.38 -2.13
N TYR A 274 17.08 4.19 -3.45
CA TYR A 274 17.44 5.22 -4.41
C TYR A 274 16.24 5.80 -5.18
N GLN A 275 15.11 5.09 -5.26
CA GLN A 275 13.87 5.63 -5.84
C GLN A 275 12.99 6.35 -4.80
N GLU A 276 13.16 6.11 -3.50
CA GLU A 276 12.58 6.97 -2.44
C GLU A 276 13.21 8.39 -2.41
N ARG A 277 14.28 8.64 -3.18
CA ARG A 277 14.92 9.97 -3.30
C ARG A 277 14.49 10.75 -4.55
N LEU A 278 13.58 10.21 -5.35
CA LEU A 278 13.05 10.84 -6.55
C LEU A 278 11.60 11.32 -6.40
N TYR A 279 11.04 11.23 -5.19
CA TYR A 279 9.73 11.77 -4.82
C TYR A 279 9.84 12.43 -3.44
#